data_AF-A0A950E138-F1
#
_entry.id   AF-A0A950E138-F1
#
_cell.length_a   1.000
_cell.length_b   1.000
_cell.length_c   1.000
_cell.angle_alpha   90.00
_cell.angle_beta   90.00
_cell.angle_gamma   90.00
#
_symmetry.space_group_name_H-M   'P 1'
#
loop_
_entity.id
_entity.type
_entity.pdbx_description
1 polymer ?
#
loop_
_entity_poly.entity_id
_entity_poly.type
_entity_poly.pdbx_seq_one_letter_code
_entity_poly.pdbx_strand_id
1 'polypeptide(L)' 'MGGACGTCKARLLGGTVEMDQNFALGQADLADGYVLTCQSHPTSPSVTVDYDA' A
#
# COMPACT_ATOMS: atom_id res chain seq x y z
N MET A 1 -9.80 -1.75 13.21
CA MET A 1 -9.98 -2.23 11.82
C MET A 1 -8.80 -1.72 11.01
N GLY A 2 -7.88 -2.59 10.60
CA GLY A 2 -6.79 -2.19 9.70
C GLY A 2 -7.33 -1.81 8.33
N GLY A 3 -6.67 -0.89 7.62
CA GLY A 3 -7.04 -0.58 6.24
C GLY A 3 -8.23 0.37 6.02
N ALA A 4 -8.78 0.98 7.09
CA ALA A 4 -9.96 1.87 7.01
C ALA A 4 -9.67 3.38 7.16
N CYS A 5 -8.51 3.77 7.68
CA CYS A 5 -8.19 5.19 7.94
C CYS A 5 -7.28 5.85 6.89
N GLY A 6 -6.55 5.06 6.07
CA GLY A 6 -5.63 5.58 5.06
C GLY A 6 -4.35 6.27 5.60
N THR A 7 -4.13 6.34 6.91
CA THR A 7 -2.97 7.02 7.52
C THR A 7 -1.62 6.44 7.10
N CYS A 8 -1.58 5.14 6.80
CA CYS A 8 -0.39 4.44 6.33
C CYS A 8 -0.32 4.31 4.81
N LYS A 9 -1.03 5.18 4.07
CA LYS A 9 -0.97 5.20 2.60
C LYS A 9 0.44 5.56 2.15
N ALA A 10 1.01 4.77 1.24
CA ALA A 10 2.29 5.03 0.61
C ALA A 10 2.27 4.54 -0.83
N ARG A 11 3.03 5.16 -1.73
CA ARG A 11 3.17 4.71 -3.12
C ARG A 11 4.27 3.66 -3.22
N LEU A 12 3.98 2.53 -3.84
CA LEU A 12 4.96 1.49 -4.13
C LEU A 12 5.84 1.93 -5.30
N LEU A 13 7.12 2.16 -5.03
CA LEU A 13 8.12 2.53 -6.06
C LEU A 13 8.83 1.31 -6.64
N GLY A 14 8.88 0.20 -5.89
CA GLY A 14 9.54 -1.01 -6.34
C GLY A 14 9.25 -2.21 -5.45
N GLY A 15 9.34 -3.41 -6.04
CA GLY A 15 8.95 -4.66 -5.41
C GLY A 15 7.44 -4.93 -5.55
N THR A 16 6.95 -5.91 -4.80
CA THR A 16 5.55 -6.32 -4.77
C THR A 16 5.10 -6.58 -3.34
N VAL A 17 3.84 -6.26 -3.05
CA VAL A 17 3.21 -6.49 -1.75
C VAL A 17 1.81 -7.05 -1.94
N GLU A 18 1.32 -7.79 -0.96
CA GLU A 18 -0.07 -8.22 -0.84
C GLU A 18 -0.71 -7.52 0.36
N MET A 19 -1.93 -7.01 0.21
CA MET A 19 -2.66 -6.28 1.26
C MET A 19 -3.79 -7.15 1.82
N ASP A 20 -3.88 -7.28 3.15
CA ASP A 20 -4.90 -8.10 3.80
C ASP A 20 -6.33 -7.65 3.46
N GLN A 21 -6.59 -6.33 3.53
CA GLN A 21 -7.91 -5.75 3.27
C GLN A 21 -7.83 -4.28 2.85
N ASN A 22 -8.44 -3.89 1.74
CA ASN A 22 -8.45 -2.47 1.34
C ASN A 22 -9.84 -1.86 1.50
N PHE A 23 -10.02 -0.99 2.49
CA PHE A 23 -11.24 -0.20 2.69
C PHE A 23 -11.02 1.32 2.51
N ALA A 24 -9.77 1.77 2.39
CA ALA A 24 -9.43 3.19 2.36
C ALA A 24 -8.97 3.69 0.99
N LEU A 25 -8.36 2.84 0.15
CA LEU A 25 -7.84 3.25 -1.16
C LEU A 25 -8.89 3.04 -2.25
N GLY A 26 -9.09 4.06 -3.08
CA GLY A 26 -9.93 3.94 -4.27
C GLY A 26 -9.25 3.16 -5.40
N GLN A 27 -9.97 2.88 -6.48
CA GLN A 27 -9.37 2.23 -7.65
C GLN A 27 -8.27 3.08 -8.30
N ALA A 28 -8.40 4.40 -8.29
CA ALA A 28 -7.36 5.29 -8.80
C ALA A 28 -6.07 5.21 -7.95
N ASP A 29 -6.20 5.25 -6.62
CA ASP A 29 -5.05 5.07 -5.72
C ASP A 29 -4.35 3.72 -5.98
N LEU A 30 -5.11 2.63 -6.13
CA LEU A 30 -4.55 1.32 -6.45
C LEU A 30 -3.86 1.29 -7.82
N ALA A 31 -4.45 1.94 -8.83
CA ALA A 31 -3.86 2.04 -10.17
C ALA A 31 -2.57 2.88 -10.18
N ASP A 32 -2.50 3.91 -9.34
CA ASP A 32 -1.31 4.73 -9.12
C ASP A 32 -0.25 4.04 -8.23
N GLY A 33 -0.53 2.81 -7.79
CA GLY A 33 0.40 1.98 -7.01
C GLY A 33 0.43 2.30 -5.53
N TYR A 34 -0.59 2.95 -4.98
CA TYR A 34 -0.68 3.18 -3.54
C TYR A 34 -1.09 1.91 -2.78
N VAL A 35 -0.52 1.75 -1.58
CA VAL A 35 -0.73 0.62 -0.68
C VAL A 35 -0.90 1.11 0.76
N LEU A 36 -1.47 0.26 1.63
CA LEU A 36 -1.62 0.52 3.06
C LEU A 36 -0.57 -0.27 3.83
N THR A 37 0.51 0.38 4.23
CA THR A 37 1.71 -0.30 4.72
C THR A 37 1.51 -1.00 6.06
N CYS A 38 0.53 -0.61 6.87
CA CYS A 38 0.27 -1.25 8.17
C CYS A 38 -0.22 -2.71 8.08
N GLN A 39 -0.61 -3.15 6.88
CA GLN A 39 -1.18 -4.46 6.59
C GLN A 39 -0.73 -4.99 5.21
N SER A 40 0.39 -4.46 4.71
CA SER A 40 1.00 -4.91 3.45
C SER A 40 2.12 -5.89 3.77
N HIS A 41 2.08 -7.06 3.14
CA HIS A 41 3.08 -8.12 3.26
C HIS A 41 3.94 -8.16 1.99
N PRO A 42 5.27 -7.97 2.09
CA PRO A 42 6.16 -8.09 0.94
C PRO A 42 6.10 -9.48 0.30
N THR A 43 5.93 -9.51 -1.02
CA THR A 43 6.01 -10.73 -1.84
C THR A 43 7.28 -10.80 -2.69
N SER A 44 8.13 -9.77 -2.60
CA SER A 44 9.46 -9.69 -3.20
C SER A 44 10.57 -9.58 -2.14
N PRO A 45 11.83 -9.90 -2.47
CA PRO A 45 12.96 -9.81 -1.53
C PRO A 45 13.23 -8.39 -1.00
N SER A 46 12.86 -7.37 -1.78
CA SER A 46 12.94 -5.97 -1.39
C SER A 46 11.72 -5.22 -1.87
N VAL A 47 11.31 -4.23 -1.08
CA VAL A 47 10.20 -3.33 -1.37
C VAL A 47 10.64 -1.90 -1.06
N THR A 48 10.26 -0.96 -1.92
CA THR A 48 10.49 0.48 -1.71
C THR A 48 9.17 1.19 -1.82
N VAL A 49 8.86 1.99 -0.80
CA VAL A 49 7.63 2.79 -0.73
C VAL A 49 7.98 4.25 -0.44
N ASP A 50 7.11 5.15 -0.88
CA ASP A 50 7.20 6.58 -0.65
C ASP A 50 5.94 7.07 0.06
N TYR A 51 6.11 7.69 1.22
CA TYR A 51 5.01 8.21 2.04
C TYR A 51 4.69 9.68 1.71
N ASP A 52 5.55 10.38 0.97
CA ASP A 52 5.42 11.80 0.62
C ASP A 52 4.96 12.02 -0.83
N ALA A 53 4.67 10.92 -1.56
CA ALA A 53 4.32 10.89 -2.98
C ALA A 53 2.92 11.43 -3.33
#